data_AF-A0A945CGI3-F1
#
_entry.id   AF-A0A945CGI3-F1
#
_cell.length_a   1.000
_cell.length_b   1.000
_cell.length_c   1.000
_cell.angle_alpha   90.00
_cell.angle_beta   90.00
_cell.angle_gamma   90.00
#
_symmetry.space_group_name_H-M   'P 1'
#
loop_
_entity.id
_entity.type
_entity.pdbx_description
1 polymer ?
#
loop_
_entity_poly.entity_id
_entity_poly.type
_entity_poly.pdbx_seq_one_letter_code
_entity_poly.pdbx_strand_id
1 'polypeptide(L)'
;MSTPAPATDFLHSRLEPLRQKIMAASNEHCFIERQEIMAAVALQADRVPPEFRYTYTLEQLLDRLSTPIEAEDVFLGRMVEGAWEQNGDPHQRLPFFSSPGHTTLDWPTLLNEGLEAVAKRARQHAETNGDRLSRIFANNVERCCAAVIRFSRRYAAAARNAALDADESEREHLLRLAAGMEQAPAGPATDLLNALQAVWLIQFVTSCVIGSRDFAYGRIDQYLLPFYERGIADGSLTPDRASLYLAHLFVKSKEITGTATDNYQTKPTPCHASNQYAIIGGVTPDGEEGINALSYRVLEAITLADVPQPEINVRIDPDSPLPFKEACARAIETSAPQVQFWNDRAILDILAEHYPQVPLADARDYALTACTRINFPGRENITGGEHWHVMPRWLLAALDQGRDPVSGESLAADLPPLAEIDSLDDLLTSFERIARQQVGAAVRRATEHTRQPEPHRFHFESALLDDCLERSLDARGGGTRYPTQFHLFGGVATVTDSLMAIQKLVFEERRYALADFAQITRDDYVGHEPLRQELLNRIPRFGNDQPEAD
;
A
#
# COMPACT_ATOMS: atom_id res chain seq x y z
N MET A 1 -6.18 5.64 -40.62
CA MET A 1 -7.02 5.82 -39.43
C MET A 1 -8.20 4.88 -39.57
N SER A 2 -8.07 3.66 -39.04
CA SER A 2 -9.22 2.75 -38.90
C SER A 2 -10.11 3.34 -37.82
N THR A 3 -11.39 3.53 -38.10
CA THR A 3 -12.39 3.75 -37.04
C THR A 3 -12.24 2.63 -36.00
N PRO A 4 -12.21 2.94 -34.69
CA PRO A 4 -12.13 1.90 -33.66
C PRO A 4 -13.33 0.96 -33.77
N ALA A 5 -13.17 -0.28 -33.32
CA ALA A 5 -14.30 -1.22 -33.25
C ALA A 5 -15.35 -0.68 -32.25
N PRO A 6 -16.67 -0.89 -32.47
CA PRO A 6 -17.75 -0.28 -31.68
C PRO A 6 -17.61 -0.42 -30.15
N ALA A 7 -17.08 -1.55 -29.67
CA ALA A 7 -16.85 -1.78 -28.24
C ALA A 7 -15.69 -0.94 -27.64
N THR A 8 -14.72 -0.52 -28.46
CA THR A 8 -13.63 0.37 -28.03
C THR A 8 -14.14 1.79 -27.87
N ASP A 9 -15.02 2.24 -28.77
CA ASP A 9 -15.69 3.54 -28.68
C ASP A 9 -16.57 3.64 -27.41
N PHE A 10 -17.22 2.53 -27.02
CA PHE A 10 -18.03 2.46 -25.80
C PHE A 10 -17.21 2.65 -24.51
N LEU A 11 -16.06 1.97 -24.38
CA LEU A 11 -15.21 2.10 -23.19
C LEU A 11 -14.55 3.49 -23.12
N HIS A 12 -14.13 4.01 -24.27
CA HIS A 12 -13.51 5.33 -24.37
C HIS A 12 -14.49 6.44 -23.98
N SER A 13 -15.76 6.36 -24.39
CA SER A 13 -16.77 7.38 -24.09
C SER A 13 -17.10 7.49 -22.59
N ARG A 14 -16.83 6.44 -21.80
CA ARG A 14 -17.07 6.40 -20.35
C ARG A 14 -15.90 6.89 -19.50
N LEU A 15 -14.68 6.83 -20.02
CA LEU A 15 -13.48 7.09 -19.21
C LEU A 15 -13.47 8.53 -18.68
N GLU A 16 -13.75 9.51 -19.55
CA GLU A 16 -13.75 10.92 -19.16
C GLU A 16 -14.90 11.27 -18.18
N PRO A 17 -16.16 10.87 -18.41
CA PRO A 17 -17.23 11.06 -17.44
C PRO A 17 -16.91 10.45 -16.06
N LEU A 18 -16.38 9.22 -16.03
CA LEU A 18 -15.99 8.56 -14.78
C LEU A 18 -14.92 9.37 -14.04
N ARG A 19 -13.89 9.81 -14.77
CA ARG A 19 -12.80 10.62 -14.24
C ARG A 19 -13.30 11.94 -13.68
N GLN A 20 -14.11 12.68 -14.43
CA GLN A 20 -14.69 13.95 -13.98
C GLN A 20 -15.51 13.78 -12.71
N LYS A 21 -16.30 12.70 -12.64
CA LYS A 21 -17.14 12.38 -11.49
C LYS A 21 -16.31 12.12 -10.23
N ILE A 22 -15.30 11.26 -10.33
CA ILE A 22 -14.45 10.93 -9.18
C ILE A 22 -13.62 12.14 -8.74
N MET A 23 -13.10 12.93 -9.69
CA MET A 23 -12.33 14.12 -9.38
C MET A 23 -13.18 15.28 -8.83
N ALA A 24 -14.51 15.25 -9.03
CA ALA A 24 -15.45 16.20 -8.45
C ALA A 24 -15.94 15.78 -7.04
N ALA A 25 -15.56 14.60 -6.55
CA ALA A 25 -15.96 14.14 -5.22
C ALA A 25 -15.44 15.10 -4.13
N SER A 26 -16.27 15.34 -3.11
CA SER A 26 -15.90 16.25 -2.02
C SER A 26 -15.04 15.52 -1.00
N ASN A 27 -13.95 16.19 -0.65
CA ASN A 27 -13.07 15.79 0.42
C ASN A 27 -13.76 15.78 1.79
N GLU A 28 -14.89 16.47 1.97
CA GLU A 28 -15.65 16.47 3.22
C GLU A 28 -16.66 15.32 3.32
N HIS A 29 -16.83 14.52 2.27
CA HIS A 29 -17.79 13.42 2.26
C HIS A 29 -17.23 12.15 2.89
N CYS A 30 -18.14 11.29 3.35
CA CYS A 30 -17.83 9.92 3.77
C CYS A 30 -18.79 8.92 3.11
N PHE A 31 -18.49 7.63 3.25
CA PHE A 31 -19.42 6.55 2.90
C PHE A 31 -20.55 6.49 3.92
N ILE A 32 -21.62 7.27 3.72
CA ILE A 32 -22.68 7.50 4.71
C ILE A 32 -23.28 6.16 5.20
N GLU A 33 -23.67 5.28 4.28
CA GLU A 33 -24.29 4.00 4.63
C GLU A 33 -23.36 3.13 5.48
N ARG A 34 -22.06 3.12 5.16
CA ARG A 34 -21.06 2.40 5.94
C ARG A 34 -21.05 2.90 7.39
N GLN A 35 -21.08 4.21 7.59
CA GLN A 35 -21.04 4.81 8.92
C GLN A 35 -22.33 4.55 9.71
N GLU A 36 -23.50 4.67 9.07
CA GLU A 36 -24.78 4.35 9.71
C GLU A 36 -24.87 2.88 10.14
N ILE A 37 -24.40 1.97 9.29
CA ILE A 37 -24.34 0.54 9.62
C ILE A 37 -23.33 0.31 10.75
N MET A 38 -22.15 0.95 10.71
CA MET A 38 -21.13 0.83 11.75
C MET A 38 -21.65 1.28 13.12
N ALA A 39 -22.34 2.42 13.18
CA ALA A 39 -22.95 2.93 14.41
C ALA A 39 -24.00 1.96 14.97
N ALA A 40 -24.83 1.36 14.10
CA ALA A 40 -25.80 0.35 14.51
C ALA A 40 -25.13 -0.94 15.01
N VAL A 41 -24.04 -1.38 14.37
CA VAL A 41 -23.27 -2.56 14.78
C VAL A 41 -22.57 -2.34 16.12
N ALA A 42 -22.05 -1.13 16.36
CA ALA A 42 -21.41 -0.75 17.63
C ALA A 42 -22.29 -1.05 18.85
N LEU A 43 -23.61 -0.80 18.73
CA LEU A 43 -24.59 -1.05 19.78
C LEU A 43 -24.86 -2.54 20.05
N GLN A 44 -24.49 -3.42 19.12
CA GLN A 44 -24.78 -4.85 19.17
C GLN A 44 -23.52 -5.71 19.38
N ALA A 45 -22.34 -5.19 19.03
CA ALA A 45 -21.09 -5.95 18.99
C ALA A 45 -20.69 -6.56 20.33
N ASP A 46 -21.06 -5.93 21.46
CA ASP A 46 -20.77 -6.48 22.79
C ASP A 46 -21.49 -7.79 23.08
N ARG A 47 -22.59 -8.09 22.37
CA ARG A 47 -23.35 -9.35 22.47
C ARG A 47 -22.74 -10.47 21.63
N VAL A 48 -21.79 -10.16 20.75
CA VAL A 48 -21.11 -11.12 19.90
C VAL A 48 -19.84 -11.61 20.62
N PRO A 49 -19.57 -12.93 20.66
CA PRO A 49 -18.33 -13.46 21.22
C PRO A 49 -17.11 -12.78 20.57
N PRO A 50 -16.07 -12.40 21.34
CA PRO A 50 -14.93 -11.63 20.84
C PRO A 50 -14.31 -12.19 19.56
N GLU A 51 -14.18 -13.51 19.46
CA GLU A 51 -13.61 -14.22 18.30
C GLU A 51 -14.39 -14.07 16.99
N PHE A 52 -15.64 -13.59 17.05
CA PHE A 52 -16.52 -13.43 15.89
C PHE A 52 -16.92 -11.98 15.64
N ARG A 53 -16.46 -11.02 16.46
CA ARG A 53 -16.87 -9.61 16.33
C ARG A 53 -16.45 -9.02 14.99
N TYR A 54 -15.20 -9.23 14.57
CA TYR A 54 -14.71 -8.75 13.27
C TYR A 54 -15.59 -9.27 12.12
N THR A 55 -15.76 -10.59 12.06
CA THR A 55 -16.51 -11.28 11.00
C THR A 55 -17.98 -10.87 10.99
N TYR A 56 -18.60 -10.77 12.17
CA TYR A 56 -19.97 -10.28 12.30
C TYR A 56 -20.10 -8.85 11.77
N THR A 57 -19.17 -7.95 12.11
CA THR A 57 -19.17 -6.58 11.59
C THR A 57 -19.06 -6.56 10.06
N LEU A 58 -18.15 -7.36 9.47
CA LEU A 58 -18.03 -7.45 8.01
C LEU A 58 -19.32 -7.97 7.35
N GLU A 59 -19.92 -9.03 7.91
CA GLU A 59 -21.20 -9.56 7.43
C GLU A 59 -22.29 -8.50 7.47
N GLN A 60 -22.43 -7.78 8.59
CA GLN A 60 -23.44 -6.72 8.72
C GLN A 60 -23.25 -5.58 7.71
N LEU A 61 -22.01 -5.18 7.44
CA LEU A 61 -21.72 -4.17 6.41
C LEU A 61 -22.10 -4.70 5.02
N LEU A 62 -21.56 -5.84 4.61
CA LEU A 62 -21.75 -6.38 3.27
C LEU A 62 -23.18 -6.84 2.97
N ASP A 63 -23.95 -7.25 3.99
CA ASP A 63 -25.36 -7.62 3.81
C ASP A 63 -26.29 -6.40 3.72
N ARG A 64 -25.88 -5.22 4.23
CA ARG A 64 -26.75 -4.03 4.34
C ARG A 64 -26.38 -2.87 3.43
N LEU A 65 -25.11 -2.72 3.06
CA LEU A 65 -24.65 -1.68 2.13
C LEU A 65 -25.43 -1.75 0.82
N SER A 66 -25.80 -0.62 0.21
CA SER A 66 -26.41 -0.63 -1.11
C SER A 66 -25.44 -1.13 -2.19
N THR A 67 -25.98 -1.40 -3.39
CA THR A 67 -25.22 -1.84 -4.56
C THR A 67 -25.54 -0.93 -5.75
N PRO A 68 -25.12 0.34 -5.71
CA PRO A 68 -25.41 1.33 -6.75
C PRO A 68 -24.75 0.94 -8.08
N ILE A 69 -25.44 1.24 -9.19
CA ILE A 69 -24.99 1.03 -10.56
C ILE A 69 -25.09 2.37 -11.28
N GLU A 70 -24.01 2.82 -11.90
CA GLU A 70 -23.98 4.11 -12.60
C GLU A 70 -23.55 3.98 -14.06
N ALA A 71 -23.97 4.93 -14.89
CA ALA A 71 -23.78 4.90 -16.34
C ALA A 71 -22.31 4.99 -16.77
N GLU A 72 -21.41 5.40 -15.88
CA GLU A 72 -19.97 5.48 -16.18
C GLU A 72 -19.22 4.21 -15.77
N ASP A 73 -19.85 3.29 -15.02
CA ASP A 73 -19.18 2.14 -14.43
C ASP A 73 -18.78 1.12 -15.52
N VAL A 74 -17.48 0.84 -15.61
CA VAL A 74 -16.92 -0.35 -16.29
C VAL A 74 -16.61 -1.47 -15.30
N PHE A 75 -16.54 -1.13 -14.01
CA PHE A 75 -16.42 -2.08 -12.90
C PHE A 75 -17.47 -1.76 -11.84
N LEU A 76 -18.18 -2.78 -11.37
CA LEU A 76 -19.12 -2.69 -10.25
C LEU A 76 -18.38 -2.66 -8.91
N GLY A 77 -19.02 -2.15 -7.87
CA GLY A 77 -18.41 -2.01 -6.54
C GLY A 77 -18.04 -0.57 -6.27
N ARG A 78 -19.00 0.19 -5.73
CA ARG A 78 -18.80 1.54 -5.18
C ARG A 78 -19.68 1.72 -3.94
N MET A 79 -19.58 2.83 -3.26
CA MET A 79 -20.49 3.16 -2.16
C MET A 79 -21.11 4.53 -2.39
N VAL A 80 -22.26 4.75 -1.75
CA VAL A 80 -22.87 6.07 -1.72
C VAL A 80 -22.03 6.97 -0.81
N GLU A 81 -21.58 8.09 -1.39
CA GLU A 81 -20.84 9.14 -0.69
C GLU A 81 -21.70 10.37 -0.47
N GLY A 82 -21.50 11.06 0.65
CA GLY A 82 -22.13 12.35 0.90
C GLY A 82 -21.67 12.99 2.21
N ALA A 83 -22.20 14.17 2.50
CA ALA A 83 -21.91 14.90 3.73
C ALA A 83 -22.41 14.15 4.97
N TRP A 84 -21.60 14.13 6.02
CA TRP A 84 -21.97 13.54 7.31
C TRP A 84 -22.61 14.58 8.23
N GLU A 85 -23.94 14.61 8.28
CA GLU A 85 -24.70 15.63 9.03
C GLU A 85 -24.98 15.24 10.50
N GLN A 86 -24.50 14.09 10.97
CA GLN A 86 -24.74 13.62 12.33
C GLN A 86 -23.66 14.12 13.32
N ASN A 87 -24.04 14.37 14.58
CA ASN A 87 -23.08 14.66 15.66
C ASN A 87 -22.21 13.42 15.94
N GLY A 88 -20.90 13.49 15.64
CA GLY A 88 -19.96 12.39 15.93
C GLY A 88 -18.78 12.36 14.98
N ASP A 89 -17.94 11.32 15.11
CA ASP A 89 -16.84 11.05 14.19
C ASP A 89 -17.40 10.40 12.89
N PRO A 90 -17.32 11.07 11.71
CA PRO A 90 -17.73 10.50 10.42
C PRO A 90 -16.89 9.29 9.97
N HIS A 91 -15.88 8.91 10.76
CA HIS A 91 -14.96 7.83 10.48
C HIS A 91 -14.89 6.82 11.64
N GLN A 92 -15.99 6.64 12.37
CA GLN A 92 -16.07 5.71 13.50
C GLN A 92 -15.41 4.36 13.15
N ARG A 93 -14.37 4.03 13.92
CA ARG A 93 -13.71 2.71 13.88
C ARG A 93 -14.05 1.94 15.13
N LEU A 94 -14.44 0.68 14.97
CA LEU A 94 -14.54 -0.24 16.09
C LEU A 94 -13.13 -0.78 16.37
N PRO A 95 -12.65 -0.82 17.63
CA PRO A 95 -11.28 -1.22 17.94
C PRO A 95 -10.91 -2.62 17.43
N PHE A 96 -11.89 -3.51 17.31
CA PHE A 96 -11.74 -4.88 16.81
C PHE A 96 -12.02 -5.02 15.30
N PHE A 97 -12.42 -3.95 14.61
CA PHE A 97 -12.70 -3.95 13.18
C PHE A 97 -11.81 -2.91 12.48
N SER A 98 -10.58 -3.35 12.19
CA SER A 98 -9.56 -2.57 11.50
C SER A 98 -8.75 -3.50 10.61
N SER A 99 -7.93 -3.00 9.70
CA SER A 99 -6.89 -3.80 9.06
C SER A 99 -5.58 -3.01 8.93
N PRO A 100 -4.41 -3.65 9.06
CA PRO A 100 -3.11 -3.05 8.72
C PRO A 100 -3.05 -2.42 7.34
N GLY A 101 -3.66 -3.04 6.34
CA GLY A 101 -3.31 -2.80 4.95
C GLY A 101 -1.81 -2.99 4.69
N HIS A 102 -1.21 -2.17 3.82
CA HIS A 102 0.23 -2.21 3.46
C HIS A 102 0.74 -3.57 2.96
N THR A 103 -0.12 -4.32 2.27
CA THR A 103 0.20 -5.67 1.81
C THR A 103 -0.27 -5.84 0.37
N THR A 104 0.37 -6.78 -0.33
CA THR A 104 -0.14 -7.30 -1.61
C THR A 104 -0.77 -8.65 -1.33
N LEU A 105 -2.06 -8.80 -1.66
CA LEU A 105 -2.80 -10.04 -1.48
C LEU A 105 -2.38 -11.10 -2.51
N ASP A 106 -2.67 -12.37 -2.23
CA ASP A 106 -2.47 -13.47 -3.18
C ASP A 106 -3.52 -13.42 -4.32
N TRP A 107 -3.29 -12.50 -5.26
CA TRP A 107 -4.09 -12.37 -6.48
C TRP A 107 -4.12 -13.65 -7.32
N PRO A 108 -3.00 -14.38 -7.53
CA PRO A 108 -3.01 -15.67 -8.23
C PRO A 108 -4.02 -16.67 -7.65
N THR A 109 -4.05 -16.89 -6.34
CA THR A 109 -5.05 -17.77 -5.71
C THR A 109 -6.47 -17.28 -5.98
N LEU A 110 -6.73 -15.99 -5.75
CA LEU A 110 -8.08 -15.44 -5.90
C LEU A 110 -8.59 -15.66 -7.33
N LEU A 111 -7.75 -15.38 -8.32
CA LEU A 111 -8.13 -15.38 -9.73
C LEU A 111 -8.19 -16.78 -10.35
N ASN A 112 -7.36 -17.72 -9.87
CA ASN A 112 -7.31 -19.07 -10.43
C ASN A 112 -8.18 -20.09 -9.68
N GLU A 113 -8.58 -19.81 -8.44
CA GLU A 113 -9.35 -20.75 -7.62
C GLU A 113 -10.64 -20.13 -7.06
N GLY A 114 -10.60 -18.87 -6.62
CA GLY A 114 -11.73 -18.17 -6.00
C GLY A 114 -11.88 -18.39 -4.49
N LEU A 115 -12.76 -17.60 -3.88
CA LEU A 115 -13.01 -17.57 -2.44
C LEU A 115 -13.67 -18.85 -1.91
N GLU A 116 -14.41 -19.59 -2.74
CA GLU A 116 -14.96 -20.89 -2.33
C GLU A 116 -13.84 -21.91 -2.06
N ALA A 117 -12.78 -21.90 -2.87
CA ALA A 117 -11.61 -22.75 -2.68
C ALA A 117 -10.78 -22.32 -1.46
N VAL A 118 -10.62 -21.01 -1.23
CA VAL A 118 -10.01 -20.45 -0.03
C VAL A 118 -10.73 -20.91 1.24
N ALA A 119 -12.06 -20.76 1.29
CA ALA A 119 -12.87 -21.19 2.42
C ALA A 119 -12.77 -22.71 2.66
N LYS A 120 -12.71 -23.51 1.59
CA LYS A 120 -12.52 -24.95 1.67
C LYS A 120 -11.15 -25.32 2.25
N ARG A 121 -10.06 -24.67 1.81
CA ARG A 121 -8.70 -24.90 2.33
C ARG A 121 -8.61 -24.58 3.81
N ALA A 122 -9.18 -23.45 4.24
CA ALA A 122 -9.22 -23.07 5.65
C ALA A 122 -9.85 -24.18 6.53
N ARG A 123 -10.98 -24.74 6.08
CA ARG A 123 -11.66 -25.85 6.76
C ARG A 123 -10.78 -27.10 6.86
N GLN A 124 -10.16 -27.50 5.74
CA GLN A 124 -9.30 -28.68 5.67
C GLN A 124 -8.06 -28.58 6.57
N HIS A 125 -7.43 -27.41 6.62
CA HIS A 125 -6.30 -27.17 7.52
C HIS A 125 -6.74 -27.14 8.98
N ALA A 126 -7.90 -26.56 9.29
CA ALA A 126 -8.43 -26.58 10.65
C ALA A 126 -8.79 -27.99 11.15
N GLU A 127 -9.29 -28.86 10.27
CA GLU A 127 -9.51 -30.29 10.57
C GLU A 127 -8.18 -31.01 10.83
N THR A 128 -7.15 -30.71 10.05
CA THR A 128 -5.80 -31.28 10.19
C THR A 128 -5.13 -30.84 11.49
N ASN A 129 -5.21 -29.56 11.84
CA ASN A 129 -4.62 -28.99 13.06
C ASN A 129 -5.36 -29.46 14.33
N GLY A 130 -6.67 -29.68 14.23
CA GLY A 130 -7.46 -30.38 15.25
C GLY A 130 -7.79 -29.58 16.51
N ASP A 131 -7.29 -28.35 16.66
CA ASP A 131 -7.50 -27.51 17.85
C ASP A 131 -8.69 -26.54 17.71
N ARG A 132 -9.09 -25.92 18.85
CA ARG A 132 -10.23 -25.00 18.90
C ARG A 132 -9.97 -23.70 18.14
N LEU A 133 -8.77 -23.15 18.22
CA LEU A 133 -8.43 -21.87 17.59
C LEU A 133 -8.43 -22.00 16.08
N SER A 134 -7.88 -23.11 15.55
CA SER A 134 -7.92 -23.39 14.12
C SER A 134 -9.36 -23.47 13.57
N ARG A 135 -10.28 -24.11 14.31
CA ARG A 135 -11.70 -24.14 13.93
C ARG A 135 -12.37 -22.76 13.96
N ILE A 136 -12.00 -21.91 14.92
CA ILE A 136 -12.49 -20.52 15.00
C ILE A 136 -11.98 -19.71 13.80
N PHE A 137 -10.68 -19.82 13.48
CA PHE A 137 -10.07 -19.16 12.34
C PHE A 137 -10.77 -19.56 11.03
N ALA A 138 -10.91 -20.87 10.77
CA ALA A 138 -11.60 -21.35 9.58
C ALA A 138 -13.06 -20.88 9.50
N ASN A 139 -13.79 -20.88 10.63
CA ASN A 139 -15.16 -20.35 10.66
C ASN A 139 -15.23 -18.87 10.26
N ASN A 140 -14.29 -18.06 10.74
CA ASN A 140 -14.19 -16.66 10.35
C ASN A 140 -13.86 -16.49 8.86
N VAL A 141 -12.88 -17.24 8.33
CA VAL A 141 -12.55 -17.23 6.88
C VAL A 141 -13.77 -17.57 6.04
N GLU A 142 -14.46 -18.66 6.35
CA GLU A 142 -15.63 -19.13 5.61
C GLU A 142 -16.76 -18.09 5.60
N ARG A 143 -17.05 -17.50 6.76
CA ARG A 143 -18.10 -16.50 6.91
C ARG A 143 -17.80 -15.22 6.16
N CYS A 144 -16.56 -14.71 6.26
CA CYS A 144 -16.13 -13.54 5.51
C CYS A 144 -16.14 -13.79 3.99
N CYS A 145 -15.60 -14.92 3.53
CA CYS A 145 -15.65 -15.31 2.11
C CYS A 145 -17.10 -15.38 1.60
N ALA A 146 -17.99 -16.01 2.36
CA ALA A 146 -19.41 -16.09 2.03
C ALA A 146 -20.09 -14.72 1.99
N ALA A 147 -19.73 -13.79 2.88
CA ALA A 147 -20.25 -12.43 2.89
C ALA A 147 -19.81 -11.65 1.65
N VAL A 148 -18.54 -11.73 1.25
CA VAL A 148 -18.03 -11.10 0.02
C VAL A 148 -18.72 -11.69 -1.23
N ILE A 149 -18.88 -13.02 -1.29
CA ILE A 149 -19.58 -13.69 -2.40
C ILE A 149 -21.04 -13.23 -2.48
N ARG A 150 -21.76 -13.15 -1.35
CA ARG A 150 -23.14 -12.63 -1.33
C ARG A 150 -23.19 -11.19 -1.82
N PHE A 151 -22.27 -10.35 -1.38
CA PHE A 151 -22.19 -8.96 -1.82
C PHE A 151 -21.93 -8.85 -3.33
N SER A 152 -21.03 -9.67 -3.87
CA SER A 152 -20.81 -9.78 -5.32
C SER A 152 -22.10 -10.13 -6.08
N ARG A 153 -22.85 -11.13 -5.59
CA ARG A 153 -24.14 -11.54 -6.18
C ARG A 153 -25.23 -10.46 -6.07
N ARG A 154 -25.22 -9.64 -5.01
CA ARG A 154 -26.14 -8.50 -4.88
C ARG A 154 -25.85 -7.44 -5.95
N TYR A 155 -24.58 -7.16 -6.23
CA TYR A 155 -24.18 -6.32 -7.35
C TYR A 155 -24.60 -6.89 -8.70
N ALA A 156 -24.42 -8.19 -8.91
CA ALA A 156 -24.87 -8.85 -10.13
C ALA A 156 -26.39 -8.69 -10.33
N ALA A 157 -27.18 -8.88 -9.27
CA ALA A 157 -28.62 -8.68 -9.30
C ALA A 157 -29.00 -7.21 -9.61
N ALA A 158 -28.30 -6.25 -9.00
CA ALA A 158 -28.51 -4.83 -9.27
C ALA A 158 -28.20 -4.47 -10.73
N ALA A 159 -27.11 -4.98 -11.29
CA ALA A 159 -26.76 -4.78 -12.70
C ALA A 159 -27.79 -5.43 -13.64
N ARG A 160 -28.29 -6.63 -13.35
CA ARG A 160 -29.37 -7.27 -14.12
C ARG A 160 -30.66 -6.45 -14.08
N ASN A 161 -30.99 -5.86 -12.94
CA ASN A 161 -32.17 -4.99 -12.82
C ASN A 161 -31.98 -3.70 -13.63
N ALA A 162 -30.81 -3.06 -13.55
CA ALA A 162 -30.50 -1.87 -14.35
C ALA A 162 -30.54 -2.16 -15.87
N ALA A 163 -30.18 -3.38 -16.27
CA ALA A 163 -30.20 -3.82 -17.67
C ALA A 163 -31.62 -3.93 -18.29
N LEU A 164 -32.68 -3.96 -17.48
CA LEU A 164 -34.06 -4.08 -17.96
C LEU A 164 -34.53 -2.83 -18.71
N ASP A 165 -34.07 -1.65 -18.27
CA ASP A 165 -34.47 -0.34 -18.81
C ASP A 165 -33.39 0.30 -19.69
N ALA A 166 -32.29 -0.43 -19.93
CA ALA A 166 -31.13 0.04 -20.69
C ALA A 166 -31.29 -0.13 -22.21
N ASP A 167 -30.56 0.70 -22.97
CA ASP A 167 -30.40 0.46 -24.42
C ASP A 167 -29.59 -0.82 -24.68
N GLU A 168 -29.55 -1.26 -25.94
CA GLU A 168 -28.90 -2.53 -26.31
C GLU A 168 -27.44 -2.63 -25.85
N SER A 169 -26.67 -1.56 -26.07
CA SER A 169 -25.23 -1.54 -25.76
C SER A 169 -24.99 -1.56 -24.26
N GLU A 170 -25.76 -0.79 -23.51
CA GLU A 170 -25.64 -0.75 -22.07
C GLU A 170 -26.16 -2.04 -21.42
N ARG A 171 -27.23 -2.61 -21.97
CA ARG A 171 -27.77 -3.89 -21.51
C ARG A 171 -26.74 -5.02 -21.69
N GLU A 172 -26.06 -5.08 -22.84
CA GLU A 172 -25.01 -6.08 -23.07
C GLU A 172 -23.87 -5.93 -22.04
N HIS A 173 -23.41 -4.71 -21.80
CA HIS A 173 -22.38 -4.39 -20.81
C HIS A 173 -22.79 -4.78 -19.39
N LEU A 174 -23.97 -4.36 -18.92
CA LEU A 174 -24.46 -4.67 -17.58
C LEU A 174 -24.65 -6.17 -17.35
N LEU A 175 -25.16 -6.90 -18.34
CA LEU A 175 -25.27 -8.36 -18.26
C LEU A 175 -23.91 -9.04 -18.25
N ARG A 176 -22.91 -8.50 -18.95
CA ARG A 176 -21.52 -8.98 -18.89
C ARG A 176 -20.93 -8.78 -17.50
N LEU A 177 -21.11 -7.61 -16.89
CA LEU A 177 -20.65 -7.34 -15.52
C LEU A 177 -21.35 -8.24 -14.48
N ALA A 178 -22.66 -8.43 -14.61
CA ALA A 178 -23.41 -9.32 -13.73
C ALA A 178 -22.89 -10.77 -13.79
N ALA A 179 -22.68 -11.30 -15.00
CA ALA A 179 -22.10 -12.63 -15.17
C ALA A 179 -20.68 -12.73 -14.58
N GLY A 180 -19.87 -11.68 -14.71
CA GLY A 180 -18.54 -11.60 -14.10
C GLY A 180 -18.60 -11.67 -12.58
N MET A 181 -19.48 -10.89 -11.94
CA MET A 181 -19.66 -10.85 -10.48
C MET A 181 -20.26 -12.14 -9.91
N GLU A 182 -21.03 -12.90 -10.70
CA GLU A 182 -21.51 -14.24 -10.33
C GLU A 182 -20.38 -15.28 -10.39
N GLN A 183 -19.44 -15.11 -11.31
CA GLN A 183 -18.31 -16.02 -11.54
C GLN A 183 -17.17 -15.79 -10.54
N ALA A 184 -16.61 -14.58 -10.48
CA ALA A 184 -15.51 -14.20 -9.60
C ALA A 184 -15.95 -13.02 -8.71
N PRO A 185 -15.64 -13.03 -7.40
CA PRO A 185 -14.56 -13.79 -6.75
C PRO A 185 -14.96 -15.15 -6.18
N ALA A 186 -16.17 -15.67 -6.43
CA ALA A 186 -16.60 -16.96 -5.88
C ALA A 186 -15.73 -18.12 -6.39
N GLY A 187 -15.58 -18.20 -7.71
CA GLY A 187 -14.70 -19.14 -8.42
C GLY A 187 -13.65 -18.42 -9.27
N PRO A 188 -12.99 -19.14 -10.19
CA PRO A 188 -11.91 -18.60 -11.01
C PRO A 188 -12.41 -17.53 -11.99
N ALA A 189 -11.59 -16.52 -12.25
CA ALA A 189 -11.84 -15.54 -13.29
C ALA A 189 -11.77 -16.18 -14.68
N THR A 190 -12.58 -15.68 -15.62
CA THR A 190 -12.72 -16.27 -16.96
C THR A 190 -12.01 -15.51 -18.07
N ASP A 191 -11.81 -14.20 -17.91
CA ASP A 191 -11.11 -13.32 -18.85
C ASP A 191 -10.53 -12.10 -18.11
N LEU A 192 -9.90 -11.19 -18.85
CA LEU A 192 -9.23 -10.01 -18.27
C LEU A 192 -10.22 -9.08 -17.56
N LEU A 193 -11.40 -8.82 -18.13
CA LEU A 193 -12.41 -7.97 -17.52
C LEU A 193 -12.90 -8.56 -16.19
N ASN A 194 -13.19 -9.86 -16.17
CA ASN A 194 -13.64 -10.56 -14.98
C ASN A 194 -12.54 -10.61 -13.89
N ALA A 195 -11.28 -10.78 -14.29
CA ALA A 195 -10.14 -10.76 -13.36
C ALA A 195 -9.97 -9.37 -12.71
N LEU A 196 -9.99 -8.30 -13.52
CA LEU A 196 -9.91 -6.92 -13.03
C LEU A 196 -11.10 -6.57 -12.12
N GLN A 197 -12.32 -7.01 -12.46
CA GLN A 197 -13.51 -6.84 -11.63
C GLN A 197 -13.36 -7.53 -10.25
N ALA A 198 -12.79 -8.74 -10.21
CA ALA A 198 -12.56 -9.46 -8.96
C ALA A 198 -11.48 -8.78 -8.10
N VAL A 199 -10.37 -8.34 -8.71
CA VAL A 199 -9.33 -7.55 -8.04
C VAL A 199 -9.93 -6.26 -7.47
N TRP A 200 -10.70 -5.52 -8.26
CA TRP A 200 -11.37 -4.30 -7.82
C TRP A 200 -12.32 -4.55 -6.66
N LEU A 201 -13.16 -5.59 -6.71
CA LEU A 201 -14.10 -5.88 -5.63
C LEU A 201 -13.39 -6.17 -4.31
N ILE A 202 -12.31 -6.95 -4.34
CA ILE A 202 -11.52 -7.22 -3.13
C ILE A 202 -10.81 -5.97 -2.63
N GLN A 203 -10.22 -5.17 -3.52
CA GLN A 203 -9.65 -3.86 -3.18
C GLN A 203 -10.69 -2.94 -2.53
N PHE A 204 -11.88 -2.86 -3.11
CA PHE A 204 -12.99 -2.07 -2.59
C PHE A 204 -13.44 -2.55 -1.20
N VAL A 205 -13.60 -3.85 -0.99
CA VAL A 205 -14.00 -4.39 0.32
C VAL A 205 -12.92 -4.14 1.38
N THR A 206 -11.66 -4.39 1.05
CA THR A 206 -10.54 -4.26 2.00
C THR A 206 -10.22 -2.79 2.30
N SER A 207 -10.22 -1.94 1.29
CA SER A 207 -9.87 -0.53 1.45
C SER A 207 -11.06 0.32 1.92
N CYS A 208 -12.23 0.20 1.26
CA CYS A 208 -13.36 1.09 1.51
C CYS A 208 -14.33 0.57 2.59
N VAL A 209 -14.70 -0.71 2.54
CA VAL A 209 -15.67 -1.28 3.48
C VAL A 209 -15.02 -1.55 4.84
N ILE A 210 -13.89 -2.25 4.87
CA ILE A 210 -13.13 -2.49 6.11
C ILE A 210 -12.49 -1.18 6.58
N GLY A 211 -11.93 -0.36 5.68
CA GLY A 211 -11.41 0.97 6.00
C GLY A 211 -9.90 1.01 6.22
N SER A 212 -9.14 0.34 5.35
CA SER A 212 -7.68 0.20 5.42
C SER A 212 -6.98 0.82 4.22
N ARG A 213 -5.66 1.01 4.31
CA ARG A 213 -4.87 1.75 3.31
C ARG A 213 -3.74 0.91 2.71
N ASP A 214 -3.24 1.33 1.55
CA ASP A 214 -2.02 0.78 0.94
C ASP A 214 -2.08 -0.72 0.59
N PHE A 215 -3.25 -1.25 0.21
CA PHE A 215 -3.30 -2.55 -0.47
C PHE A 215 -2.73 -2.39 -1.89
N ALA A 216 -1.67 -3.09 -2.22
CA ALA A 216 -1.08 -2.97 -3.55
C ALA A 216 -1.79 -3.88 -4.56
N TYR A 217 -1.85 -3.42 -5.82
CA TYR A 217 -2.17 -4.28 -6.95
C TYR A 217 -1.07 -5.31 -7.19
N GLY A 218 0.15 -5.11 -6.67
CA GLY A 218 1.25 -6.07 -6.85
C GLY A 218 1.79 -6.06 -8.28
N ARG A 219 2.40 -7.16 -8.70
CA ARG A 219 2.92 -7.37 -10.07
C ARG A 219 1.79 -7.59 -11.08
N ILE A 220 1.03 -6.52 -11.33
CA ILE A 220 -0.20 -6.53 -12.13
C ILE A 220 0.02 -7.05 -13.54
N ASP A 221 1.21 -6.83 -14.11
CA ASP A 221 1.57 -7.31 -15.43
C ASP A 221 1.90 -8.80 -15.49
N GLN A 222 2.09 -9.48 -14.35
CA GLN A 222 2.39 -10.91 -14.30
C GLN A 222 1.12 -11.74 -14.05
N TYR A 223 0.40 -11.50 -12.96
CA TYR A 223 -0.75 -12.36 -12.62
C TYR A 223 -1.96 -12.15 -13.55
N LEU A 224 -2.05 -11.02 -14.25
CA LEU A 224 -3.07 -10.80 -15.28
C LEU A 224 -2.62 -11.24 -16.68
N LEU A 225 -1.34 -11.52 -16.91
CA LEU A 225 -0.81 -11.87 -18.23
C LEU A 225 -1.53 -13.07 -18.87
N PRO A 226 -1.83 -14.17 -18.15
CA PRO A 226 -2.53 -15.31 -18.75
C PRO A 226 -3.93 -14.97 -19.27
N PHE A 227 -4.61 -14.00 -18.65
CA PHE A 227 -5.93 -13.53 -19.09
C PHE A 227 -5.82 -12.63 -20.32
N TYR A 228 -4.79 -11.78 -20.36
CA TYR A 228 -4.47 -10.94 -21.51
C TYR A 228 -4.11 -11.79 -22.72
N GLU A 229 -3.13 -12.69 -22.60
CA GLU A 229 -2.63 -13.52 -23.71
C GLU A 229 -3.71 -14.41 -24.30
N ARG A 230 -4.54 -15.03 -23.45
CA ARG A 230 -5.69 -15.83 -23.90
C ARG A 230 -6.66 -14.98 -24.74
N GLY A 231 -7.02 -13.80 -24.26
CA GLY A 231 -7.95 -12.91 -24.97
C GLY A 231 -7.39 -12.38 -26.29
N ILE A 232 -6.08 -12.14 -26.37
CA ILE A 232 -5.43 -11.78 -27.63
C ILE A 232 -5.43 -12.97 -28.59
N ALA A 233 -5.14 -14.18 -28.12
CA ALA A 233 -5.05 -15.37 -28.94
C ALA A 233 -6.40 -15.82 -29.52
N ASP A 234 -7.48 -15.69 -28.75
CA ASP A 234 -8.84 -16.06 -29.19
C ASP A 234 -9.62 -14.90 -29.85
N GLY A 235 -9.05 -13.69 -29.85
CA GLY A 235 -9.64 -12.49 -30.46
C GLY A 235 -10.75 -11.83 -29.64
N SER A 236 -11.03 -12.29 -28.42
CA SER A 236 -12.01 -11.67 -27.52
C SER A 236 -11.54 -10.33 -26.95
N LEU A 237 -10.22 -10.09 -26.94
CA LEU A 237 -9.57 -8.89 -26.43
C LEU A 237 -8.67 -8.27 -27.51
N THR A 238 -8.63 -6.94 -27.54
CA THR A 238 -7.63 -6.18 -28.30
C THR A 238 -6.68 -5.46 -27.33
N PRO A 239 -5.44 -5.13 -27.74
CA PRO A 239 -4.53 -4.35 -26.91
C PRO A 239 -5.16 -3.04 -26.40
N ASP A 240 -5.84 -2.29 -27.26
CA ASP A 240 -6.50 -1.03 -26.91
C ASP A 240 -7.59 -1.23 -25.85
N ARG A 241 -8.39 -2.30 -25.96
CA ARG A 241 -9.40 -2.62 -24.94
C ARG A 241 -8.77 -2.99 -23.61
N ALA A 242 -7.62 -3.69 -23.62
CA ALA A 242 -6.89 -4.00 -22.40
C ALA A 242 -6.38 -2.72 -21.71
N SER A 243 -5.79 -1.79 -22.46
CA SER A 243 -5.35 -0.49 -21.93
C SER A 243 -6.53 0.30 -21.36
N LEU A 244 -7.70 0.29 -22.01
CA LEU A 244 -8.90 0.95 -21.49
C LEU A 244 -9.45 0.29 -20.23
N TYR A 245 -9.47 -1.05 -20.13
CA TYR A 245 -9.88 -1.72 -18.89
C TYR A 245 -8.96 -1.38 -17.72
N LEU A 246 -7.65 -1.34 -17.95
CA LEU A 246 -6.68 -0.91 -16.93
C LEU A 246 -6.87 0.57 -16.57
N ALA A 247 -7.11 1.45 -17.56
CA ALA A 247 -7.32 2.87 -17.31
C ALA A 247 -8.58 3.11 -16.44
N HIS A 248 -9.67 2.40 -16.73
CA HIS A 248 -10.88 2.43 -15.91
C HIS A 248 -10.61 1.92 -14.49
N LEU A 249 -9.82 0.86 -14.31
CA LEU A 249 -9.43 0.39 -12.98
C LEU A 249 -8.64 1.45 -12.23
N PHE A 250 -7.70 2.12 -12.89
CA PHE A 250 -6.85 3.16 -12.30
C PHE A 250 -7.65 4.39 -11.88
N VAL A 251 -8.62 4.81 -12.70
CA VAL A 251 -9.58 5.84 -12.33
C VAL A 251 -10.42 5.39 -11.12
N LYS A 252 -10.94 4.15 -11.10
CA LYS A 252 -11.66 3.59 -9.95
C LYS A 252 -10.82 3.53 -8.68
N SER A 253 -9.50 3.33 -8.76
CA SER A 253 -8.60 3.38 -7.60
C SER A 253 -8.70 4.70 -6.83
N LYS A 254 -9.18 5.79 -7.44
CA LYS A 254 -9.42 7.07 -6.75
C LYS A 254 -10.69 7.11 -5.90
N GLU A 255 -11.57 6.13 -6.01
CA GLU A 255 -12.67 5.92 -5.05
C GLU A 255 -12.18 5.30 -3.72
N ILE A 256 -10.92 4.87 -3.64
CA ILE A 256 -10.35 4.34 -2.40
C ILE A 256 -10.06 5.50 -1.44
N THR A 257 -10.79 5.51 -0.34
CA THR A 257 -10.68 6.53 0.71
C THR A 257 -9.75 6.10 1.84
N GLY A 258 -9.17 7.06 2.55
CA GLY A 258 -8.16 6.80 3.57
C GLY A 258 -7.93 8.03 4.42
N THR A 259 -7.62 7.83 5.69
CA THR A 259 -7.32 8.94 6.61
C THR A 259 -5.90 9.43 6.38
N ALA A 260 -5.73 10.68 5.98
CA ALA A 260 -4.43 11.34 5.83
C ALA A 260 -4.25 12.42 6.89
N THR A 261 -3.00 12.81 7.14
CA THR A 261 -2.66 14.04 7.86
C THR A 261 -2.05 15.03 6.86
N ASP A 262 -2.51 16.28 6.88
CA ASP A 262 -1.91 17.40 6.17
C ASP A 262 -1.68 18.53 7.16
N ASN A 263 -0.49 19.16 7.14
CA ASN A 263 -0.09 20.19 8.11
C ASN A 263 -0.41 19.81 9.58
N TYR A 264 -0.15 18.55 9.95
CA TYR A 264 -0.40 18.01 11.30
C TYR A 264 -1.88 17.97 11.74
N GLN A 265 -2.82 18.21 10.82
CA GLN A 265 -4.25 18.02 11.04
C GLN A 265 -4.72 16.72 10.37
N THR A 266 -5.45 15.89 11.12
CA THR A 266 -6.17 14.75 10.56
C THR A 266 -7.21 15.30 9.59
N LYS A 267 -7.09 14.96 8.31
CA LYS A 267 -8.12 15.32 7.33
C LYS A 267 -9.21 14.25 7.32
N PRO A 268 -10.49 14.65 7.38
CA PRO A 268 -11.58 13.79 6.93
C PRO A 268 -11.51 13.79 5.41
N THR A 269 -11.19 12.67 4.75
CA THR A 269 -11.15 12.65 3.28
C THR A 269 -11.19 11.27 2.63
N PRO A 270 -11.85 11.16 1.45
CA PRO A 270 -11.36 10.37 0.32
C PRO A 270 -9.90 10.69 0.01
N CYS A 271 -9.04 9.67 -0.05
CA CYS A 271 -7.61 9.89 0.13
C CYS A 271 -6.95 10.49 -1.11
N HIS A 272 -6.20 11.58 -0.92
CA HIS A 272 -5.03 11.87 -1.74
C HIS A 272 -3.77 11.07 -1.31
N ALA A 273 -3.82 10.27 -0.22
CA ALA A 273 -2.66 9.66 0.42
C ALA A 273 -2.78 8.15 0.74
N SER A 274 -3.73 7.42 0.14
CA SER A 274 -3.79 5.95 0.20
C SER A 274 -3.51 5.46 -1.20
N ASN A 275 -2.25 5.64 -1.60
CA ASN A 275 -1.83 5.27 -2.93
C ASN A 275 -1.97 3.75 -3.09
N GLN A 276 -2.35 3.34 -4.29
CA GLN A 276 -2.37 1.95 -4.68
C GLN A 276 -1.14 1.72 -5.55
N TYR A 277 -0.46 0.60 -5.40
CA TYR A 277 0.83 0.36 -6.04
C TYR A 277 0.69 -0.76 -7.06
N ALA A 278 0.95 -0.45 -8.33
CA ALA A 278 0.98 -1.40 -9.43
C ALA A 278 2.42 -1.56 -9.91
N ILE A 279 2.91 -2.79 -9.94
CA ILE A 279 4.31 -3.11 -10.24
C ILE A 279 4.36 -3.74 -11.63
N ILE A 280 5.34 -3.33 -12.43
CA ILE A 280 5.62 -3.91 -13.75
C ILE A 280 7.13 -4.15 -13.97
N GLY A 281 7.47 -5.04 -14.89
CA GLY A 281 8.84 -5.32 -15.31
C GLY A 281 9.63 -6.19 -14.32
N GLY A 282 10.95 -6.03 -14.35
CA GLY A 282 11.91 -6.86 -13.60
C GLY A 282 12.01 -8.28 -14.16
N VAL A 283 12.36 -9.25 -13.31
CA VAL A 283 12.47 -10.67 -13.68
C VAL A 283 11.32 -11.52 -13.14
N THR A 284 11.04 -12.66 -13.78
CA THR A 284 10.09 -13.67 -13.27
C THR A 284 10.69 -14.43 -12.07
N PRO A 285 9.88 -15.20 -11.31
CA PRO A 285 10.40 -16.04 -10.22
C PRO A 285 11.52 -17.01 -10.67
N ASP A 286 11.43 -17.50 -11.91
CA ASP A 286 12.42 -18.38 -12.52
C ASP A 286 13.71 -17.65 -12.94
N GLY A 287 13.67 -16.31 -12.98
CA GLY A 287 14.80 -15.45 -13.36
C GLY A 287 14.85 -15.07 -14.84
N GLU A 288 13.77 -15.34 -15.57
CA GLU A 288 13.60 -14.91 -16.96
C GLU A 288 13.16 -13.44 -17.04
N GLU A 289 13.22 -12.85 -18.24
CA GLU A 289 12.70 -11.50 -18.50
C GLU A 289 11.22 -11.39 -18.12
N GLY A 290 10.89 -10.45 -17.23
CA GLY A 290 9.54 -10.20 -16.74
C GLY A 290 8.82 -9.09 -17.50
N ILE A 291 9.52 -8.29 -18.30
CA ILE A 291 8.91 -7.26 -19.14
C ILE A 291 8.11 -7.95 -20.27
N ASN A 292 6.81 -7.67 -20.32
CA ASN A 292 5.89 -8.34 -21.24
C ASN A 292 4.91 -7.35 -21.91
N ALA A 293 4.06 -7.85 -22.81
CA ALA A 293 3.11 -7.02 -23.55
C ALA A 293 2.12 -6.26 -22.65
N LEU A 294 1.75 -6.80 -21.49
CA LEU A 294 0.87 -6.18 -20.52
C LEU A 294 1.59 -5.06 -19.75
N SER A 295 2.91 -5.16 -19.52
CA SER A 295 3.72 -4.08 -18.94
C SER A 295 3.59 -2.78 -19.76
N TYR A 296 3.58 -2.87 -21.10
CA TYR A 296 3.35 -1.72 -21.98
C TYR A 296 1.90 -1.20 -21.89
N ARG A 297 0.90 -2.09 -21.78
CA ARG A 297 -0.50 -1.66 -21.62
C ARG A 297 -0.73 -0.92 -20.31
N VAL A 298 -0.03 -1.30 -19.23
CA VAL A 298 -0.08 -0.58 -17.95
C VAL A 298 0.46 0.85 -18.08
N LEU A 299 1.57 1.04 -18.80
CA LEU A 299 2.13 2.36 -19.09
C LEU A 299 1.17 3.22 -19.95
N GLU A 300 0.54 2.63 -20.96
CA GLU A 300 -0.49 3.32 -21.74
C GLU A 300 -1.72 3.67 -20.90
N ALA A 301 -2.15 2.73 -20.05
CA ALA A 301 -3.34 2.90 -19.21
C ALA A 301 -3.19 4.02 -18.19
N ILE A 302 -2.00 4.22 -17.57
CA ILE A 302 -1.81 5.33 -16.63
C ILE A 302 -1.83 6.68 -17.35
N THR A 303 -1.29 6.77 -18.57
CA THR A 303 -1.38 7.97 -19.41
C THR A 303 -2.83 8.25 -19.83
N LEU A 304 -3.60 7.21 -20.18
CA LEU A 304 -5.02 7.35 -20.53
C LEU A 304 -5.89 7.75 -19.34
N ALA A 305 -5.62 7.15 -18.17
CA ALA A 305 -6.36 7.41 -16.95
C ALA A 305 -6.12 8.86 -16.47
N ASP A 306 -4.88 9.33 -16.53
CA ASP A 306 -4.47 10.70 -16.17
C ASP A 306 -5.09 11.12 -14.83
N VAL A 307 -4.74 10.31 -13.82
CA VAL A 307 -5.17 10.42 -12.42
C VAL A 307 -3.95 10.35 -11.51
N PRO A 308 -3.99 10.95 -10.30
CA PRO A 308 -2.84 10.96 -9.40
C PRO A 308 -2.45 9.60 -8.77
N GLN A 309 -3.21 8.52 -8.99
CA GLN A 309 -2.92 7.16 -8.51
C GLN A 309 -3.65 6.14 -9.40
N PRO A 310 -3.23 4.86 -9.47
CA PRO A 310 -2.15 4.23 -8.71
C PRO A 310 -0.76 4.72 -9.09
N GLU A 311 0.22 4.41 -8.24
CA GLU A 311 1.64 4.53 -8.58
C GLU A 311 2.06 3.32 -9.41
N ILE A 312 2.68 3.59 -10.56
CA ILE A 312 3.28 2.58 -11.44
C ILE A 312 4.75 2.45 -11.08
N ASN A 313 5.08 1.34 -10.43
CA ASN A 313 6.41 1.01 -9.96
C ASN A 313 7.09 0.11 -10.99
N VAL A 314 8.04 0.68 -11.72
CA VAL A 314 8.76 0.01 -12.80
C VAL A 314 10.04 -0.60 -12.23
N ARG A 315 10.09 -1.93 -12.18
CA ARG A 315 11.32 -2.68 -11.94
C ARG A 315 12.15 -2.67 -13.22
N ILE A 316 13.32 -2.04 -13.16
CA ILE A 316 14.17 -1.78 -14.33
C ILE A 316 15.64 -1.94 -13.99
N ASP A 317 16.45 -2.25 -14.98
CA ASP A 317 17.90 -2.33 -14.84
C ASP A 317 18.64 -1.83 -16.12
N PRO A 318 19.98 -1.76 -16.12
CA PRO A 318 20.75 -1.33 -17.28
C PRO A 318 20.55 -2.19 -18.53
N ASP A 319 20.20 -3.46 -18.39
CA ASP A 319 20.04 -4.41 -19.50
C ASP A 319 18.61 -4.49 -20.04
N SER A 320 17.65 -3.88 -19.33
CA SER A 320 16.24 -3.83 -19.74
C SER A 320 16.09 -3.28 -21.17
N PRO A 321 15.17 -3.83 -21.99
CA PRO A 321 15.06 -3.48 -23.41
C PRO A 321 14.88 -1.97 -23.66
N LEU A 322 15.60 -1.43 -24.65
CA LEU A 322 15.49 -0.02 -25.03
C LEU A 322 14.04 0.40 -25.35
N PRO A 323 13.22 -0.37 -26.10
CA PRO A 323 11.83 0.00 -26.35
C PRO A 323 10.98 0.16 -25.08
N PHE A 324 11.29 -0.60 -24.03
CA PHE A 324 10.61 -0.49 -22.74
C PHE A 324 11.03 0.79 -22.01
N LYS A 325 12.33 1.09 -21.96
CA LYS A 325 12.86 2.35 -21.41
C LYS A 325 12.24 3.56 -22.10
N GLU A 326 12.12 3.54 -23.43
CA GLU A 326 11.46 4.59 -24.19
C GLU A 326 9.96 4.68 -23.89
N ALA A 327 9.27 3.56 -23.66
CA ALA A 327 7.87 3.56 -23.25
C ALA A 327 7.69 4.19 -21.86
N CYS A 328 8.56 3.87 -20.89
CA CYS A 328 8.55 4.51 -19.58
C CYS A 328 8.82 6.02 -19.67
N ALA A 329 9.78 6.43 -20.50
CA ALA A 329 10.09 7.84 -20.72
C ALA A 329 8.88 8.62 -21.27
N ARG A 330 8.14 8.04 -22.23
CA ARG A 330 6.90 8.63 -22.74
C ARG A 330 5.81 8.72 -21.67
N ALA A 331 5.63 7.67 -20.87
CA ALA A 331 4.63 7.69 -19.79
C ALA A 331 4.92 8.78 -18.76
N ILE A 332 6.19 9.03 -18.43
CA ILE A 332 6.59 10.08 -17.49
C ILE A 332 6.32 11.48 -18.03
N GLU A 333 6.45 11.70 -19.34
CA GLU A 333 6.17 13.01 -19.93
C GLU A 333 4.74 13.49 -19.60
N THR A 334 3.78 12.56 -19.51
CA THR A 334 2.38 12.83 -19.16
C THR A 334 2.03 12.58 -17.69
N SER A 335 2.74 11.64 -17.03
CA SER A 335 2.34 11.07 -15.74
C SER A 335 3.55 10.95 -14.80
N ALA A 336 4.43 11.96 -14.81
CA ALA A 336 5.67 11.99 -14.04
C ALA A 336 5.49 11.66 -12.53
N PRO A 337 4.52 12.22 -11.79
CA PRO A 337 4.43 11.91 -10.36
C PRO A 337 3.96 10.48 -10.06
N GLN A 338 3.43 9.75 -11.04
CA GLN A 338 2.86 8.40 -10.86
C GLN A 338 3.84 7.28 -11.22
N VAL A 339 4.87 7.53 -12.04
CA VAL A 339 5.77 6.48 -12.52
C VAL A 339 7.09 6.54 -11.76
N GLN A 340 7.41 5.47 -11.04
CA GLN A 340 8.61 5.35 -10.22
C GLN A 340 9.51 4.23 -10.74
N PHE A 341 10.83 4.39 -10.57
CA PHE A 341 11.81 3.41 -11.04
C PHE A 341 12.55 2.76 -9.88
N TRP A 342 12.68 1.45 -9.99
CA TRP A 342 13.34 0.61 -9.00
C TRP A 342 14.43 -0.20 -9.69
N ASN A 343 15.67 -0.02 -9.24
CA ASN A 343 16.81 -0.76 -9.78
C ASN A 343 16.69 -2.23 -9.35
N ASP A 344 16.22 -3.07 -10.28
CA ASP A 344 15.87 -4.46 -9.98
C ASP A 344 17.09 -5.24 -9.49
N ARG A 345 18.24 -5.05 -10.16
CA ARG A 345 19.49 -5.71 -9.80
C ARG A 345 19.96 -5.33 -8.41
N ALA A 346 19.99 -4.03 -8.10
CA ALA A 346 20.45 -3.57 -6.79
C ALA A 346 19.56 -4.09 -5.66
N ILE A 347 18.24 -4.12 -5.86
CA ILE A 347 17.30 -4.65 -4.87
C ILE A 347 17.49 -6.16 -4.69
N LEU A 348 17.64 -6.92 -5.78
CA LEU A 348 17.86 -8.36 -5.70
C LEU A 348 19.20 -8.71 -5.04
N ASP A 349 20.26 -7.93 -5.30
CA ASP A 349 21.56 -8.09 -4.64
C ASP A 349 21.44 -7.82 -3.13
N ILE A 350 20.74 -6.74 -2.72
CA ILE A 350 20.45 -6.42 -1.31
C ILE A 350 19.65 -7.54 -0.64
N LEU A 351 18.62 -8.07 -1.32
CA LEU A 351 17.81 -9.17 -0.79
C LEU A 351 18.64 -10.45 -0.63
N ALA A 352 19.50 -10.77 -1.60
CA ALA A 352 20.37 -11.93 -1.54
C ALA A 352 21.43 -11.81 -0.42
N GLU A 353 22.00 -10.62 -0.23
CA GLU A 353 23.04 -10.36 0.76
C GLU A 353 22.47 -10.33 2.19
N HIS A 354 21.40 -9.57 2.42
CA HIS A 354 20.88 -9.31 3.76
C HIS A 354 19.73 -10.23 4.18
N TYR A 355 19.09 -10.90 3.23
CA TYR A 355 17.98 -11.81 3.48
C TYR A 355 18.17 -13.17 2.79
N PRO A 356 19.32 -13.85 2.97
CA PRO A 356 19.63 -15.12 2.28
C PRO A 356 18.67 -16.27 2.62
N GLN A 357 17.85 -16.12 3.66
CA GLN A 357 16.78 -17.05 4.03
C GLN A 357 15.54 -16.94 3.14
N VAL A 358 15.36 -15.84 2.41
CA VAL A 358 14.26 -15.68 1.45
C VAL A 358 14.62 -16.50 0.21
N PRO A 359 13.79 -17.48 -0.20
CA PRO A 359 14.03 -18.24 -1.43
C PRO A 359 14.17 -17.31 -2.62
N LEU A 360 15.12 -17.60 -3.51
CA LEU A 360 15.42 -16.75 -4.66
C LEU A 360 14.20 -16.46 -5.54
N ALA A 361 13.29 -17.43 -5.70
CA ALA A 361 12.05 -17.24 -6.44
C ALA A 361 11.13 -16.19 -5.80
N ASP A 362 10.99 -16.20 -4.47
CA ASP A 362 10.23 -15.17 -3.73
C ASP A 362 10.94 -13.81 -3.79
N ALA A 363 12.28 -13.80 -3.68
CA ALA A 363 13.06 -12.58 -3.83
C ALA A 363 12.87 -11.96 -5.21
N ARG A 364 12.88 -12.75 -6.29
CA ARG A 364 12.64 -12.29 -7.67
C ARG A 364 11.21 -11.83 -7.90
N ASP A 365 10.26 -12.37 -7.15
CA ASP A 365 8.85 -12.00 -7.23
C ASP A 365 8.45 -10.84 -6.33
N TYR A 366 9.41 -10.13 -5.74
CA TYR A 366 9.10 -8.99 -4.89
C TYR A 366 8.24 -7.95 -5.62
N ALA A 367 7.37 -7.33 -4.82
CA ALA A 367 6.55 -6.20 -5.20
C ALA A 367 6.83 -5.03 -4.24
N LEU A 368 6.03 -3.98 -4.36
CA LEU A 368 6.13 -2.80 -3.53
C LEU A 368 4.78 -2.47 -2.92
N THR A 369 4.79 -2.09 -1.65
CA THR A 369 3.62 -1.56 -0.93
C THR A 369 4.03 -0.29 -0.21
N ALA A 370 3.06 0.56 0.14
CA ALA A 370 3.33 1.88 0.68
C ALA A 370 4.33 2.67 -0.22
N CYS A 371 4.86 3.80 0.25
CA CYS A 371 5.67 4.66 -0.60
C CYS A 371 6.91 3.97 -1.20
N THR A 372 7.60 3.12 -0.43
CA THR A 372 8.93 2.60 -0.82
C THR A 372 9.26 1.20 -0.26
N ARG A 373 8.26 0.42 0.18
CA ARG A 373 8.54 -0.84 0.87
C ARG A 373 8.57 -2.03 -0.07
N ILE A 374 9.66 -2.80 0.00
CA ILE A 374 9.72 -4.15 -0.59
C ILE A 374 8.76 -5.08 0.15
N ASN A 375 7.85 -5.70 -0.60
CA ASN A 375 6.82 -6.62 -0.12
C ASN A 375 6.91 -7.95 -0.89
N PHE A 376 6.51 -9.05 -0.25
CA PHE A 376 6.38 -10.36 -0.90
C PHE A 376 4.89 -10.71 -1.03
N PRO A 377 4.30 -10.63 -2.25
CA PRO A 377 2.88 -10.86 -2.47
C PRO A 377 2.36 -12.16 -1.87
N GLY A 378 1.23 -12.10 -1.16
CA GLY A 378 0.61 -13.25 -0.49
C GLY A 378 1.33 -13.76 0.75
N ARG A 379 2.61 -13.39 0.96
CA ARG A 379 3.52 -14.07 1.89
C ARG A 379 4.02 -13.20 3.03
N GLU A 380 3.78 -11.89 2.97
CA GLU A 380 4.30 -10.89 3.90
C GLU A 380 3.18 -10.07 4.56
N ASN A 381 3.42 -9.70 5.82
CA ASN A 381 2.62 -8.71 6.53
C ASN A 381 3.43 -8.05 7.65
N ILE A 382 3.14 -6.78 7.93
CA ILE A 382 3.75 -6.06 9.05
C ILE A 382 3.18 -6.57 10.37
N THR A 383 3.89 -7.48 11.02
CA THR A 383 3.50 -7.99 12.33
C THR A 383 3.98 -7.13 13.49
N GLY A 384 5.11 -6.41 13.31
CA GLY A 384 5.71 -5.60 14.37
C GLY A 384 5.58 -4.08 14.21
N GLY A 385 4.71 -3.63 13.30
CA GLY A 385 4.41 -2.21 13.09
C GLY A 385 5.47 -1.41 12.32
N GLU A 386 5.19 -0.11 12.18
CA GLU A 386 6.02 0.87 11.49
C GLU A 386 6.67 1.82 12.50
N HIS A 387 7.99 1.99 12.41
CA HIS A 387 8.77 2.80 13.35
C HIS A 387 9.48 3.91 12.61
N TRP A 388 9.18 5.15 12.98
CA TRP A 388 9.70 6.35 12.33
C TRP A 388 10.82 6.95 13.16
N HIS A 389 12.01 6.99 12.56
CA HIS A 389 13.24 7.49 13.18
C HIS A 389 13.65 8.79 12.50
N VAL A 390 13.60 9.90 13.24
CA VAL A 390 14.00 11.22 12.74
C VAL A 390 15.47 11.45 13.09
N MET A 391 16.39 11.16 12.18
CA MET A 391 17.83 11.20 12.46
C MET A 391 18.35 12.60 12.86
N PRO A 392 17.83 13.73 12.33
CA PRO A 392 18.21 15.05 12.83
C PRO A 392 17.95 15.23 14.33
N ARG A 393 16.89 14.60 14.87
CA ARG A 393 16.59 14.59 16.31
C ARG A 393 17.70 13.89 17.10
N TRP A 394 18.27 12.82 16.56
CA TRP A 394 19.38 12.10 17.19
C TRP A 394 20.66 12.91 17.18
N LEU A 395 20.95 13.63 16.10
CA LEU A 395 22.09 14.53 16.04
C LEU A 395 21.97 15.66 17.08
N LEU A 396 20.79 16.29 17.17
CA LEU A 396 20.53 17.31 18.19
C LEU A 396 20.71 16.76 19.61
N ALA A 397 20.27 15.53 19.86
CA ALA A 397 20.47 14.88 21.16
C ALA A 397 21.94 14.49 21.41
N ALA A 398 22.69 14.07 20.40
CA ALA A 398 24.13 13.82 20.54
C ALA A 398 24.87 15.11 20.94
N LEU A 399 24.39 16.27 20.47
CA LEU A 399 24.90 17.58 20.84
C LEU A 399 24.41 18.10 22.21
N ASP A 400 23.54 17.36 22.90
CA ASP A 400 22.97 17.72 24.21
C ASP A 400 23.01 16.53 25.18
N GLN A 401 24.12 15.79 25.16
CA GLN A 401 24.41 14.67 26.07
C GLN A 401 23.31 13.58 26.11
N GLY A 402 22.67 13.35 24.96
CA GLY A 402 21.64 12.33 24.76
C GLY A 402 20.23 12.81 25.04
N ARG A 403 20.03 14.10 25.33
CA ARG A 403 18.71 14.68 25.57
C ARG A 403 18.20 15.40 24.32
N ASP A 404 16.98 15.12 23.89
CA ASP A 404 16.34 15.89 22.82
C ASP A 404 16.04 17.32 23.32
N PRO A 405 16.62 18.38 22.70
CA PRO A 405 16.45 19.74 23.19
C PRO A 405 15.02 20.28 22.99
N VAL A 406 14.21 19.67 22.13
CA VAL A 406 12.82 20.11 21.87
C VAL A 406 11.84 19.48 22.86
N SER A 407 11.86 18.15 22.98
CA SER A 407 10.93 17.43 23.86
C SER A 407 11.43 17.29 25.30
N GLY A 408 12.74 17.42 25.52
CA GLY A 408 13.39 17.15 26.80
C GLY A 408 13.57 15.66 27.13
N GLU A 409 13.15 14.75 26.23
CA GLU A 409 13.29 13.30 26.38
C GLU A 409 14.77 12.89 26.35
N SER A 410 15.19 11.98 27.24
CA SER A 410 16.51 11.35 27.16
C SER A 410 16.46 10.18 26.18
N LEU A 411 17.14 10.32 25.04
CA LEU A 411 17.22 9.30 24.00
C LEU A 411 18.35 8.29 24.26
N ALA A 412 19.40 8.72 24.96
CA ALA A 412 20.44 7.89 25.55
C ALA A 412 21.00 8.56 26.81
N ALA A 413 21.58 7.77 27.70
CA ALA A 413 22.24 8.24 28.92
C ALA A 413 23.77 8.15 28.78
N ASP A 414 24.48 8.82 29.70
CA ASP A 414 25.94 8.75 29.86
C ASP A 414 26.74 9.04 28.58
N LEU A 415 26.29 10.01 27.77
CA LEU A 415 27.07 10.53 26.65
C LEU A 415 28.03 11.63 27.13
N PRO A 416 29.23 11.74 26.51
CA PRO A 416 30.23 12.73 26.93
C PRO A 416 29.69 14.16 26.78
N PRO A 417 30.11 15.10 27.64
CA PRO A 417 29.88 16.52 27.41
C PRO A 417 30.61 16.98 26.13
N LEU A 418 30.11 18.05 25.49
CA LEU A 418 30.69 18.56 24.24
C LEU A 418 32.17 18.92 24.33
N ALA A 419 32.68 19.23 25.51
CA ALA A 419 34.09 19.53 25.76
C ALA A 419 35.01 18.30 25.69
N GLU A 420 34.44 17.10 25.69
CA GLU A 420 35.15 15.81 25.57
C GLU A 420 34.99 15.18 24.17
N ILE A 421 34.33 15.87 23.23
CA ILE A 421 34.16 15.45 21.84
C ILE A 421 35.16 16.24 20.98
N ASP A 422 36.25 15.59 20.59
CA ASP A 422 37.38 16.22 19.89
C ASP A 422 37.42 15.91 18.39
N SER A 423 36.55 15.01 17.92
CA SER A 423 36.48 14.58 16.53
C SER A 423 35.06 14.27 16.08
N LEU A 424 34.87 14.19 14.75
CA LEU A 424 33.63 13.71 14.17
C LEU A 424 33.33 12.26 14.56
N ASP A 425 34.35 11.42 14.70
CA ASP A 425 34.20 10.02 15.13
C ASP A 425 33.64 9.92 16.56
N ASP A 426 34.05 10.82 17.47
CA ASP A 426 33.50 10.88 18.84
C ASP A 426 32.01 11.28 18.82
N LEU A 427 31.65 12.24 17.96
CA LEU A 427 30.27 12.67 17.78
C LEU A 427 29.41 11.56 17.14
N LEU A 428 29.94 10.87 16.13
CA LEU A 428 29.30 9.73 15.49
C LEU A 428 29.11 8.56 16.46
N THR A 429 30.06 8.32 17.36
CA THR A 429 29.92 7.32 18.44
C THR A 429 28.72 7.64 19.34
N SER A 430 28.55 8.92 19.69
CA SER A 430 27.40 9.39 20.48
C SER A 430 26.08 9.24 19.72
N PHE A 431 26.06 9.62 18.44
CA PHE A 431 24.92 9.44 17.54
C PHE A 431 24.55 7.96 17.37
N GLU A 432 25.53 7.08 17.15
CA GLU A 432 25.34 5.64 16.99
C GLU A 432 24.75 5.01 18.25
N ARG A 433 25.21 5.43 19.44
CA ARG A 433 24.66 4.96 20.72
C ARG A 433 23.17 5.32 20.87
N ILE A 434 22.79 6.54 20.49
CA ILE A 434 21.38 6.96 20.43
C ILE A 434 20.61 6.09 19.44
N ALA A 435 21.09 5.97 18.21
CA ALA A 435 20.44 5.17 17.16
C ALA A 435 20.22 3.72 17.60
N ARG A 436 21.24 3.06 18.15
CA ARG A 436 21.15 1.68 18.66
C ARG A 436 20.12 1.54 19.79
N GLN A 437 20.08 2.49 20.72
CA GLN A 437 19.11 2.47 21.82
C GLN A 437 17.67 2.63 21.31
N GLN A 438 17.43 3.60 20.43
CA GLN A 438 16.10 3.93 19.91
C GLN A 438 15.57 2.81 18.99
N VAL A 439 16.39 2.35 18.04
CA VAL A 439 16.02 1.23 17.15
C VAL A 439 15.84 -0.05 17.98
N GLY A 440 16.75 -0.35 18.90
CA GLY A 440 16.65 -1.54 19.74
C GLY A 440 15.41 -1.54 20.64
N ALA A 441 15.01 -0.38 21.17
CA ALA A 441 13.77 -0.25 21.94
C ALA A 441 12.52 -0.47 21.09
N ALA A 442 12.50 0.08 19.87
CA ALA A 442 11.41 -0.13 18.91
C ALA A 442 11.26 -1.62 18.53
N VAL A 443 12.37 -2.29 18.19
CA VAL A 443 12.40 -3.73 17.87
C VAL A 443 11.87 -4.56 19.05
N ARG A 444 12.37 -4.32 20.28
CA ARG A 444 11.91 -5.07 21.47
C ARG A 444 10.41 -4.91 21.70
N ARG A 445 9.91 -3.68 21.68
CA ARG A 445 8.48 -3.39 21.86
C ARG A 445 7.61 -4.09 20.81
N ALA A 446 8.04 -4.03 19.55
CA ALA A 446 7.36 -4.69 18.45
C ALA A 446 7.35 -6.21 18.61
N THR A 447 8.49 -6.81 18.94
CA THR A 447 8.59 -8.27 19.17
C THR A 447 7.74 -8.72 20.35
N GLU A 448 7.73 -7.97 21.45
CA GLU A 448 6.87 -8.25 22.61
C GLU A 448 5.39 -8.21 22.23
N HIS A 449 4.96 -7.19 21.46
CA HIS A 449 3.59 -7.07 21.00
C HIS A 449 3.17 -8.25 20.09
N THR A 450 4.01 -8.63 19.11
CA THR A 450 3.71 -9.76 18.23
C THR A 450 3.67 -11.10 18.98
N ARG A 451 4.44 -11.26 20.06
CA ARG A 451 4.47 -12.49 20.86
C ARG A 451 3.30 -12.64 21.83
N GLN A 452 2.51 -11.60 22.06
CA GLN A 452 1.32 -11.72 22.91
C GLN A 452 0.19 -12.33 22.08
N PRO A 453 -0.21 -13.60 22.36
CA PRO A 453 -1.31 -14.20 21.65
C PRO A 453 -2.60 -13.46 22.00
N GLU A 454 -3.26 -12.92 20.97
CA GLU A 454 -4.66 -12.53 21.05
C GLU A 454 -5.46 -13.69 20.45
N PRO A 455 -6.01 -14.61 21.28
CA PRO A 455 -6.62 -15.86 20.83
C PRO A 455 -7.85 -15.69 19.93
N HIS A 456 -8.21 -14.45 19.59
CA HIS A 456 -9.44 -14.04 18.92
C HIS A 456 -9.19 -13.00 17.82
N ARG A 457 -7.92 -12.70 17.49
CA ARG A 457 -7.56 -11.77 16.42
C ARG A 457 -7.84 -12.42 15.06
N PHE A 458 -8.57 -11.71 14.20
CA PHE A 458 -8.85 -12.13 12.83
C PHE A 458 -9.06 -10.91 11.94
N HIS A 459 -8.47 -10.96 10.75
CA HIS A 459 -8.63 -9.98 9.69
C HIS A 459 -8.87 -10.68 8.35
N PHE A 460 -9.77 -10.14 7.52
CA PHE A 460 -10.19 -10.78 6.27
C PHE A 460 -9.04 -11.02 5.29
N GLU A 461 -8.05 -10.12 5.24
CA GLU A 461 -6.85 -10.30 4.39
C GLU A 461 -6.09 -11.59 4.71
N SER A 462 -6.21 -12.15 5.92
CA SER A 462 -5.62 -13.45 6.27
C SER A 462 -6.19 -14.61 5.43
N ALA A 463 -7.36 -14.43 4.80
CA ALA A 463 -7.91 -15.39 3.85
C ALA A 463 -7.17 -15.38 2.49
N LEU A 464 -6.45 -14.30 2.19
CA LEU A 464 -5.75 -14.06 0.93
C LEU A 464 -4.24 -13.88 1.15
N LEU A 465 -3.71 -14.54 2.19
CA LEU A 465 -2.30 -14.65 2.50
C LEU A 465 -1.94 -16.13 2.70
N ASP A 466 -1.04 -16.67 1.87
CA ASP A 466 -0.81 -18.09 1.61
C ASP A 466 -0.74 -18.93 2.92
N ASP A 467 0.20 -18.59 3.78
CA ASP A 467 0.56 -19.36 4.96
C ASP A 467 -0.46 -19.21 6.12
N CYS A 468 -1.34 -18.20 6.09
CA CYS A 468 -2.33 -17.97 7.14
C CYS A 468 -3.36 -19.10 7.21
N LEU A 469 -3.77 -19.65 6.07
CA LEU A 469 -4.75 -20.74 6.00
C LEU A 469 -4.20 -22.02 6.58
N GLU A 470 -2.98 -22.40 6.18
CA GLU A 470 -2.32 -23.61 6.66
C GLU A 470 -2.08 -23.57 8.17
N ARG A 471 -1.54 -22.45 8.65
CA ARG A 471 -1.24 -22.24 10.06
C ARG A 471 -2.49 -21.98 10.90
N SER A 472 -3.61 -21.65 10.26
CA SER A 472 -4.84 -21.20 10.91
C SER A 472 -4.62 -20.02 11.86
N LEU A 473 -3.78 -19.06 11.42
CA LEU A 473 -3.38 -17.89 12.19
C LEU A 473 -3.61 -16.62 11.39
N ASP A 474 -4.07 -15.59 12.08
CA ASP A 474 -4.17 -14.24 11.54
C ASP A 474 -2.80 -13.72 11.08
N ALA A 475 -2.80 -12.92 10.02
CA ALA A 475 -1.60 -12.33 9.45
C ALA A 475 -0.80 -11.51 10.47
N ARG A 476 -1.46 -10.77 11.37
CA ARG A 476 -0.78 -10.03 12.46
C ARG A 476 -0.49 -10.90 13.68
N GLY A 477 -0.99 -12.12 13.71
CA GLY A 477 -0.71 -13.14 14.72
C GLY A 477 0.43 -14.08 14.33
N GLY A 478 1.21 -13.78 13.28
CA GLY A 478 2.31 -14.61 12.81
C GLY A 478 1.92 -15.67 11.76
N GLY A 479 0.74 -15.53 11.13
CA GLY A 479 0.30 -16.43 10.07
C GLY A 479 1.11 -16.33 8.77
N THR A 480 1.73 -15.19 8.47
CA THR A 480 2.48 -15.01 7.22
C THR A 480 3.85 -15.68 7.23
N ARG A 481 4.38 -15.99 6.03
CA ARG A 481 5.71 -16.57 5.85
C ARG A 481 6.81 -15.63 6.32
N TYR A 482 6.68 -14.36 5.94
CA TYR A 482 7.62 -13.29 6.24
C TYR A 482 6.96 -12.26 7.15
N PRO A 483 7.08 -12.41 8.49
CA PRO A 483 6.71 -11.36 9.42
C PRO A 483 7.76 -10.25 9.37
N THR A 484 7.36 -9.01 9.08
CA THR A 484 8.29 -7.88 8.97
C THR A 484 8.06 -6.80 10.03
N GLN A 485 9.12 -6.01 10.24
CA GLN A 485 9.11 -4.74 10.97
C GLN A 485 9.65 -3.69 10.03
N PHE A 486 8.95 -2.56 9.91
CA PHE A 486 9.39 -1.49 9.03
C PHE A 486 10.01 -0.36 9.84
N HIS A 487 11.23 0.03 9.49
CA HIS A 487 11.96 1.12 10.12
C HIS A 487 12.30 2.17 9.07
N LEU A 488 11.73 3.37 9.22
CA LEU A 488 11.99 4.49 8.33
C LEU A 488 12.97 5.46 9.00
N PHE A 489 14.03 5.83 8.28
CA PHE A 489 15.07 6.75 8.75
C PHE A 489 15.00 8.06 7.96
N GLY A 490 14.39 9.08 8.56
CA GLY A 490 14.20 10.39 7.95
C GLY A 490 15.37 11.34 8.19
N GLY A 491 15.69 12.15 7.19
CA GLY A 491 16.63 13.28 7.32
C GLY A 491 18.11 12.95 7.11
N VAL A 492 18.43 11.95 6.30
CA VAL A 492 19.82 11.55 5.99
C VAL A 492 20.66 12.73 5.49
N ALA A 493 20.21 13.42 4.43
CA ALA A 493 20.92 14.56 3.86
C ALA A 493 21.12 15.69 4.89
N THR A 494 20.11 15.96 5.73
CA THR A 494 20.21 16.98 6.78
C THR A 494 21.28 16.63 7.82
N VAL A 495 21.34 15.37 8.25
CA VAL A 495 22.38 14.91 9.20
C VAL A 495 23.74 14.98 8.54
N THR A 496 23.89 14.47 7.33
CA THR A 496 25.14 14.49 6.57
C THR A 496 25.67 15.91 6.40
N ASP A 497 24.87 16.84 5.87
CA ASP A 497 25.26 18.23 5.65
C ASP A 497 25.62 18.94 6.98
N SER A 498 24.92 18.60 8.07
CA SER A 498 25.20 19.15 9.40
C SER A 498 26.53 18.63 9.98
N LEU A 499 26.79 17.33 9.82
CA LEU A 499 28.04 16.71 10.24
C LEU A 499 29.22 17.26 9.42
N MET A 500 29.03 17.49 8.12
CA MET A 500 30.02 18.13 7.26
C MET A 500 30.37 19.55 7.70
N ALA A 501 29.36 20.34 8.08
CA ALA A 501 29.58 21.68 8.64
C ALA A 501 30.39 21.63 9.95
N ILE A 502 30.06 20.68 10.84
CA ILE A 502 30.78 20.49 12.10
C ILE A 502 32.22 20.04 11.82
N GLN A 503 32.42 19.03 10.98
CA GLN A 503 33.73 18.52 10.60
C GLN A 503 34.64 19.64 10.12
N LYS A 504 34.15 20.42 9.16
CA LYS A 504 34.92 21.50 8.54
C LYS A 504 35.21 22.65 9.50
N LEU A 505 34.18 23.21 10.14
CA LEU A 505 34.32 24.45 10.90
C LEU A 505 34.84 24.26 12.33
N VAL A 506 34.55 23.10 12.94
CA VAL A 506 34.92 22.80 14.32
C VAL A 506 36.20 21.96 14.39
N PHE A 507 36.27 20.85 13.66
CA PHE A 507 37.38 19.90 13.83
C PHE A 507 38.58 20.20 12.92
N GLU A 508 38.35 20.60 11.66
CA GLU A 508 39.40 20.88 10.68
C GLU A 508 39.91 22.32 10.74
N GLU A 509 39.04 23.29 10.46
CA GLU A 509 39.39 24.72 10.44
C GLU A 509 39.51 25.30 11.86
N ARG A 510 38.93 24.63 12.87
CA ARG A 510 38.95 25.03 14.29
C ARG A 510 38.54 26.47 14.53
N ARG A 511 37.56 26.94 13.77
CA ARG A 511 37.03 28.31 13.86
C ARG A 511 36.07 28.50 15.03
N TYR A 512 35.48 27.41 15.50
CA TYR A 512 34.55 27.38 16.62
C TYR A 512 34.87 26.19 17.53
N ALA A 513 34.65 26.32 18.84
CA ALA A 513 34.52 25.16 19.70
C ALA A 513 33.15 24.49 19.45
N LEU A 514 33.04 23.17 19.64
CA LEU A 514 31.79 22.44 19.39
C LEU A 514 30.62 23.00 20.22
N ALA A 515 30.88 23.34 21.49
CA ALA A 515 29.88 23.92 22.38
C ALA A 515 29.35 25.27 21.87
N ASP A 516 30.23 26.14 21.36
CA ASP A 516 29.84 27.45 20.82
C ASP A 516 29.04 27.27 19.52
N PHE A 517 29.48 26.38 18.63
CA PHE A 517 28.77 26.10 17.38
C PHE A 517 27.36 25.51 17.61
N ALA A 518 27.24 24.58 18.56
CA ALA A 518 25.96 24.02 18.97
C ALA A 518 25.04 25.11 19.58
N GLN A 519 25.59 26.02 20.38
CA GLN A 519 24.82 27.12 20.96
C GLN A 519 24.36 28.12 19.90
N ILE A 520 25.22 28.50 18.94
CA ILE A 520 24.84 29.38 17.80
C ILE A 520 23.68 28.76 17.02
N THR A 521 23.72 27.46 16.78
CA THR A 521 22.66 26.73 16.06
C THR A 521 21.36 26.71 16.86
N ARG A 522 21.45 26.51 18.18
CA ARG A 522 20.30 26.54 19.11
C ARG A 522 19.62 27.91 19.16
N ASP A 523 20.41 28.98 19.05
CA ASP A 523 19.93 30.36 19.02
C ASP A 523 19.49 30.82 17.62
N ASP A 524 19.24 29.88 16.69
CA ASP A 524 18.82 30.12 15.31
C ASP A 524 19.71 31.15 14.58
N TYR A 525 21.02 31.05 14.80
CA TYR A 525 22.04 31.92 14.20
C TYR A 525 21.85 33.42 14.49
N VAL A 526 21.09 33.80 15.52
CA VAL A 526 20.90 35.20 15.91
C VAL A 526 22.25 35.85 16.22
N GLY A 527 22.62 36.88 15.45
CA GLY A 527 23.92 37.54 15.53
C GLY A 527 25.04 36.88 14.71
N HIS A 528 24.76 35.78 14.00
CA HIS A 528 25.72 34.98 13.24
C HIS A 528 25.31 34.74 11.77
N GLU A 529 24.59 35.70 11.15
CA GLU A 529 24.14 35.59 9.76
C GLU A 529 25.27 35.30 8.73
N PRO A 530 26.50 35.87 8.85
CA PRO A 530 27.59 35.50 7.94
C PRO A 530 27.93 34.01 7.98
N LEU A 531 27.90 33.39 9.17
CA LEU A 531 28.10 31.96 9.32
C LEU A 531 26.95 31.18 8.67
N ARG A 532 25.69 31.58 8.91
CA ARG A 532 24.53 30.95 8.28
C ARG A 532 24.62 30.97 6.75
N GLN A 533 25.03 32.09 6.16
CA GLN A 533 25.26 32.20 4.71
C GLN A 533 26.41 31.32 4.23
N GLU A 534 27.47 31.16 5.02
CA GLU A 534 28.55 30.23 4.69
C GLU A 534 28.09 28.77 4.69
N LEU A 535 27.34 28.35 5.71
CA LEU A 535 26.73 27.01 5.78
C LEU A 535 25.81 26.75 4.58
N LEU A 536 25.08 27.77 4.13
CA LEU A 536 24.19 27.66 2.97
C LEU A 536 24.94 27.50 1.64
N ASN A 537 26.10 28.15 1.48
CA ASN A 537 26.68 28.36 0.16
C ASN A 537 28.09 27.78 -0.05
N ARG A 538 28.80 27.37 1.01
CA ARG A 538 30.24 27.07 0.93
C ARG A 538 30.66 25.72 1.54
N ILE A 539 29.81 25.09 2.32
CA ILE A 539 30.08 23.76 2.88
C ILE A 539 29.67 22.69 1.86
N PRO A 540 30.47 21.63 1.66
CA PRO A 540 30.07 20.45 0.89
C PRO A 540 28.73 19.88 1.33
N ARG A 541 27.94 19.37 0.39
CA ARG A 541 26.60 18.85 0.63
C ARG A 541 26.36 17.54 -0.08
N PHE A 542 25.63 16.66 0.59
CA PHE A 542 25.17 15.39 0.05
C PHE A 542 24.43 15.59 -1.29
N GLY A 543 24.68 14.69 -2.24
CA GLY A 543 24.02 14.66 -3.55
C GLY A 543 24.64 15.59 -4.59
N ASN A 544 25.86 16.10 -4.37
CA ASN A 544 26.57 16.97 -5.32
C ASN A 544 27.83 16.35 -5.92
N ASP A 545 27.98 15.01 -5.85
CA ASP A 545 29.17 14.27 -6.30
C ASP A 545 30.44 14.78 -5.59
N GLN A 546 30.34 14.87 -4.27
CA GLN A 546 31.40 15.36 -3.39
C GLN A 546 31.74 14.25 -2.38
N PRO A 547 32.80 13.46 -2.62
CA PRO A 547 33.11 12.26 -1.84
C PRO A 547 33.35 12.46 -0.33
N GLU A 548 33.51 13.70 0.11
CA GLU A 548 33.63 14.03 1.52
C GLU A 548 32.25 14.03 2.22
N ALA A 549 31.21 14.48 1.51
CA ALA A 549 29.83 14.53 2.00
C ALA A 549 29.01 13.29 1.60
N ASP A 550 29.22 12.74 0.41
CA ASP A 550 28.56 11.52 -0.09
C ASP A 550 29.17 10.26 0.54
#